data_AF-A0A7Y3E967-F1
#
_entry.id   AF-A0A7Y3E967-F1
#
_cell.length_a   1.000
_cell.length_b   1.000
_cell.length_c   1.000
_cell.angle_alpha   90.00
_cell.angle_beta   90.00
_cell.angle_gamma   90.00
#
_symmetry.space_group_name_H-M   'P 1'
#
loop_
_entity.id
_entity.type
_entity.pdbx_description
1 polymer ?
#
loop_
_entity_poly.entity_id
_entity_poly.type
_entity_poly.pdbx_seq_one_letter_code
_entity_poly.pdbx_strand_id
1 'polypeptide(L)'
;MYYFLDVFGYFAAKWNNISLADQIIEDHWYLFKDNPVGMKALAYLYQTLGNNEKAHELYKEIFILRPNYAQSYRDLALSYADVGDYRKSASIYARYDYLVAEGFIRAEDKEFTPLMEREFSNLLELHRKELTSTETKKGPSLNSDFEGTRLVFEWNDSEAEFQLQFVNPNDKYYNWEHSLLADPDLIRIEKLKGYSCKEYLIDGSITGNWKVNLKYLGNKSLTPAYLKATIYHNFGSKSQRKEVKVFKLQLKDVNQELFKVQNSLSLVSN
;
A
#
# COMPACT_ATOMS: atom_id res chain seq x y z
N MET A 1 -14.76 -17.43 -0.04
CA MET A 1 -13.95 -16.30 -0.55
C MET A 1 -12.46 -16.60 -0.47
N TYR A 2 -11.86 -16.73 0.73
CA TYR A 2 -10.41 -16.94 0.89
C TYR A 2 -9.85 -18.18 0.20
N TYR A 3 -10.60 -19.29 0.20
CA TYR A 3 -10.26 -20.47 -0.61
C TYR A 3 -10.07 -20.12 -2.10
N PHE A 4 -10.95 -19.30 -2.68
CA PHE A 4 -10.85 -18.90 -4.08
C PHE A 4 -9.71 -17.92 -4.33
N LEU A 5 -9.32 -17.10 -3.35
CA LEU A 5 -8.08 -16.31 -3.41
C LEU A 5 -6.83 -17.20 -3.45
N ASP A 6 -6.83 -18.30 -2.69
CA ASP A 6 -5.71 -19.26 -2.71
C ASP A 6 -5.64 -20.00 -4.04
N VAL A 7 -6.79 -20.43 -4.57
CA VAL A 7 -6.89 -21.09 -5.87
C VAL A 7 -6.45 -20.13 -6.99
N PHE A 8 -6.91 -18.86 -6.95
CA PHE A 8 -6.45 -17.81 -7.86
C PHE A 8 -4.93 -17.67 -7.82
N GLY A 9 -4.36 -17.48 -6.62
CA GLY A 9 -2.92 -17.34 -6.45
C GLY A 9 -2.15 -18.56 -6.95
N TYR A 10 -2.67 -19.77 -6.71
CA TYR A 10 -2.08 -21.02 -7.20
C TYR A 10 -2.04 -21.07 -8.73
N PHE A 11 -3.16 -20.85 -9.42
CA PHE A 11 -3.19 -20.92 -10.89
C PHE A 11 -2.46 -19.76 -11.57
N ALA A 12 -2.59 -18.55 -11.04
CA ALA A 12 -1.91 -17.39 -11.60
C ALA A 12 -0.39 -17.47 -11.38
N ALA A 13 0.08 -17.68 -10.15
CA ALA A 13 1.51 -17.61 -9.85
C ALA A 13 2.28 -18.90 -10.21
N LYS A 14 1.69 -20.09 -9.98
CA LYS A 14 2.39 -21.36 -10.20
C LYS A 14 2.26 -21.89 -11.63
N TRP A 15 1.12 -21.65 -12.27
CA TRP A 15 0.83 -22.19 -13.61
C TRP A 15 0.82 -21.12 -14.70
N ASN A 16 1.01 -19.85 -14.33
CA ASN A 16 0.91 -18.70 -15.25
C ASN A 16 -0.41 -18.69 -16.06
N ASN A 17 -1.47 -19.27 -15.50
CA ASN A 17 -2.78 -19.39 -16.16
C ASN A 17 -3.74 -18.35 -15.57
N ILE A 18 -3.48 -17.09 -15.91
CA ILE A 18 -4.26 -15.94 -15.43
C ILE A 18 -5.71 -16.04 -15.89
N SER A 19 -5.97 -16.48 -17.13
CA SER A 19 -7.33 -16.63 -17.65
C SER A 19 -8.19 -17.60 -16.82
N LEU A 20 -7.64 -18.75 -16.42
CA LEU A 20 -8.36 -19.68 -15.56
C LEU A 20 -8.55 -19.13 -14.14
N ALA A 21 -7.51 -18.48 -13.59
CA ALA A 21 -7.60 -17.85 -12.28
C ALA A 21 -8.71 -16.80 -12.25
N ASP A 22 -8.80 -15.98 -13.29
CA ASP A 22 -9.82 -14.95 -13.48
C ASP A 22 -11.23 -15.55 -13.55
N GLN A 23 -11.41 -16.59 -14.38
CA GLN A 23 -12.69 -17.28 -14.52
C GLN A 23 -13.18 -17.81 -13.16
N ILE A 24 -12.29 -18.37 -12.34
CA ILE A 24 -12.64 -18.85 -11.00
C ILE A 24 -13.17 -17.72 -10.11
N ILE A 25 -12.57 -16.52 -10.19
CA ILE A 25 -13.04 -15.36 -9.45
C ILE A 25 -14.38 -14.87 -10.00
N GLU A 26 -14.56 -14.81 -11.31
CA GLU A 26 -15.79 -14.38 -11.97
C GLU A 26 -16.97 -15.29 -11.62
N ASP A 27 -16.79 -16.62 -11.71
CA ASP A 27 -17.79 -17.63 -11.36
C ASP A 27 -18.22 -17.54 -9.88
N HIS A 28 -17.36 -16.97 -9.02
CA HIS A 28 -17.58 -16.84 -7.58
C HIS A 28 -17.67 -15.38 -7.11
N TRP A 29 -17.93 -14.45 -8.03
CA TRP A 29 -17.94 -13.00 -7.75
C TRP A 29 -18.94 -12.61 -6.66
N TYR A 30 -20.03 -13.37 -6.50
CA TYR A 30 -21.03 -13.17 -5.44
C TYR A 30 -20.44 -13.20 -4.03
N LEU A 31 -19.27 -13.81 -3.83
CA LEU A 31 -18.55 -13.82 -2.54
C LEU A 31 -17.76 -12.53 -2.29
N PHE A 32 -17.49 -11.74 -3.33
CA PHE A 32 -16.64 -10.55 -3.30
C PHE A 32 -17.42 -9.24 -3.46
N LYS A 33 -18.51 -9.23 -4.25
CA LYS A 33 -19.23 -8.01 -4.69
C LYS A 33 -19.66 -7.03 -3.59
N ASP A 34 -19.88 -7.52 -2.37
CA ASP A 34 -20.26 -6.70 -1.21
C ASP A 34 -19.22 -6.79 -0.07
N ASN A 35 -18.02 -7.33 -0.36
CA ASN A 35 -16.96 -7.57 0.60
C ASN A 35 -15.68 -6.79 0.23
N PRO A 36 -15.55 -5.54 0.71
CA PRO A 36 -14.38 -4.71 0.40
C PRO A 36 -13.06 -5.26 0.97
N VAL A 37 -13.09 -6.04 2.06
CA VAL A 37 -11.88 -6.70 2.62
C VAL A 37 -11.36 -7.78 1.67
N GLY A 38 -12.28 -8.54 1.07
CA GLY A 38 -11.97 -9.55 0.06
C GLY A 38 -11.51 -8.96 -1.26
N MET A 39 -12.23 -7.94 -1.75
CA MET A 39 -11.84 -7.22 -2.96
C MET A 39 -10.44 -6.62 -2.84
N LYS A 40 -10.09 -6.06 -1.67
CA LYS A 40 -8.77 -5.47 -1.43
C LYS A 40 -7.65 -6.52 -1.49
N ALA A 41 -7.87 -7.71 -0.91
CA ALA A 41 -6.93 -8.82 -1.05
C ALA A 41 -6.78 -9.27 -2.51
N LEU A 42 -7.87 -9.34 -3.27
CA LEU A 42 -7.83 -9.67 -4.69
C LEU A 42 -7.07 -8.61 -5.51
N ALA A 43 -7.30 -7.32 -5.24
CA ALA A 43 -6.60 -6.21 -5.88
C ALA A 43 -5.09 -6.27 -5.63
N TYR A 44 -4.69 -6.63 -4.40
CA TYR A 44 -3.28 -6.86 -4.07
C TYR A 44 -2.66 -7.96 -4.92
N LEU A 45 -3.37 -9.08 -5.10
CA LEU A 45 -2.90 -10.18 -5.94
C LEU A 45 -2.79 -9.76 -7.42
N TYR A 46 -3.77 -9.03 -7.96
CA TYR A 46 -3.65 -8.49 -9.32
C TYR A 46 -2.45 -7.55 -9.49
N GLN A 47 -2.17 -6.69 -8.50
CA GLN A 47 -0.98 -5.83 -8.52
C GLN A 47 0.32 -6.64 -8.53
N THR A 48 0.40 -7.78 -7.83
CA THR A 48 1.59 -8.66 -7.90
C THR A 48 1.79 -9.31 -9.27
N LEU A 49 0.71 -9.49 -10.03
CA LEU A 49 0.73 -10.03 -11.39
C LEU A 49 0.96 -8.93 -12.44
N GLY A 50 1.09 -7.67 -12.03
CA GLY A 50 1.21 -6.53 -12.93
C GLY A 50 -0.09 -6.15 -13.65
N ASN A 51 -1.24 -6.72 -13.26
CA ASN A 51 -2.54 -6.42 -13.86
C ASN A 51 -3.19 -5.22 -13.14
N ASN A 52 -2.68 -4.03 -13.45
CA ASN A 52 -3.10 -2.79 -12.80
C ASN A 52 -4.53 -2.40 -13.17
N GLU A 53 -5.00 -2.76 -14.37
CA GLU A 53 -6.34 -2.49 -14.85
C GLU A 53 -7.39 -3.22 -14.01
N LYS A 54 -7.21 -4.53 -13.77
CA LYS A 54 -8.14 -5.28 -12.90
C LYS A 54 -8.09 -4.82 -11.45
N ALA A 55 -6.90 -4.48 -10.95
CA ALA A 55 -6.78 -3.89 -9.62
C ALA A 55 -7.53 -2.54 -9.54
N HIS A 56 -7.42 -1.69 -10.57
CA HIS A 56 -8.11 -0.41 -10.65
C HIS A 56 -9.64 -0.56 -10.64
N GLU A 57 -10.19 -1.52 -11.38
CA GLU A 57 -11.63 -1.82 -11.34
C GLU A 57 -12.09 -2.18 -9.92
N LEU A 58 -11.34 -3.02 -9.20
CA LEU A 58 -11.66 -3.37 -7.81
C LEU A 58 -11.57 -2.16 -6.87
N TYR A 59 -10.58 -1.29 -7.02
CA TYR A 59 -10.46 -0.11 -6.17
C TYR A 59 -11.59 0.90 -6.40
N LYS A 60 -12.17 0.97 -7.61
CA LYS A 60 -13.41 1.75 -7.84
C LYS A 60 -14.60 1.16 -7.07
N GLU A 61 -14.80 -0.15 -7.13
CA GLU A 61 -15.87 -0.83 -6.38
C GLU A 61 -15.69 -0.67 -4.86
N ILE A 62 -14.46 -0.83 -4.35
CA ILE A 62 -14.14 -0.60 -2.94
C ILE A 62 -14.47 0.83 -2.53
N PHE A 63 -14.16 1.82 -3.38
CA PHE A 63 -14.48 3.22 -3.11
C PHE A 63 -15.99 3.46 -2.99
N ILE A 64 -16.81 2.82 -3.83
CA ILE A 64 -18.28 2.88 -3.77
C ILE A 64 -18.79 2.27 -2.45
N LEU A 65 -18.22 1.14 -2.03
CA LEU A 65 -18.62 0.45 -0.78
C LEU A 65 -18.14 1.18 0.49
N ARG A 66 -17.05 1.95 0.39
CA ARG A 66 -16.42 2.63 1.54
C ARG A 66 -16.05 4.09 1.20
N PRO A 67 -17.03 4.95 0.87
CA PRO A 67 -16.76 6.32 0.44
C PRO A 67 -16.27 7.21 1.57
N ASN A 68 -16.45 6.81 2.84
CA ASN A 68 -16.01 7.56 4.01
C ASN A 68 -14.66 7.08 4.57
N TYR A 69 -14.02 6.09 3.95
CA TYR A 69 -12.71 5.58 4.38
C TYR A 69 -11.60 6.38 3.72
N ALA A 70 -10.72 6.97 4.52
CA ALA A 70 -9.58 7.73 4.01
C ALA A 70 -8.70 6.87 3.07
N GLN A 71 -8.50 5.59 3.38
CA GLN A 71 -7.73 4.71 2.53
C GLN A 71 -8.40 4.41 1.18
N SER A 72 -9.73 4.47 1.06
CA SER A 72 -10.39 4.30 -0.25
C SER A 72 -9.98 5.39 -1.22
N TYR A 73 -9.80 6.63 -0.75
CA TYR A 73 -9.29 7.73 -1.58
C TYR A 73 -7.85 7.47 -2.02
N ARG A 74 -7.00 7.06 -1.07
CA ARG A 74 -5.61 6.70 -1.34
C ARG A 74 -5.50 5.62 -2.41
N ASP A 75 -6.18 4.50 -2.17
CA ASP A 75 -6.09 3.31 -3.02
C ASP A 75 -6.64 3.62 -4.42
N LEU A 76 -7.73 4.38 -4.52
CA LEU A 76 -8.27 4.83 -5.81
C LEU A 76 -7.29 5.78 -6.54
N ALA A 77 -6.72 6.76 -5.83
CA ALA A 77 -5.75 7.69 -6.42
C ALA A 77 -4.52 6.96 -6.95
N LEU A 78 -3.93 6.05 -6.16
CA LEU A 78 -2.80 5.24 -6.58
C LEU A 78 -3.16 4.34 -7.77
N SER A 79 -4.34 3.74 -7.76
CA SER A 79 -4.78 2.89 -8.87
C SER A 79 -4.94 3.65 -10.19
N TYR A 80 -5.41 4.90 -10.15
CA TYR A 80 -5.45 5.76 -11.34
C TYR A 80 -4.04 6.07 -11.88
N ALA A 81 -3.08 6.33 -11.00
CA ALA A 81 -1.69 6.53 -11.41
C ALA A 81 -1.10 5.24 -12.02
N ASP A 82 -1.44 4.08 -11.46
CA ASP A 82 -0.97 2.77 -11.94
C ASP A 82 -1.46 2.40 -13.34
N VAL A 83 -2.62 2.95 -13.76
CA VAL A 83 -3.15 2.83 -15.14
C VAL A 83 -2.83 4.04 -16.01
N GLY A 84 -1.97 4.95 -15.55
CA GLY A 84 -1.49 6.12 -16.30
C GLY A 84 -2.45 7.32 -16.35
N ASP A 85 -3.57 7.28 -15.64
CA ASP A 85 -4.50 8.43 -15.55
C ASP A 85 -4.12 9.36 -14.39
N TYR A 86 -2.97 10.04 -14.57
CA TYR A 86 -2.42 10.93 -13.55
C TYR A 86 -3.35 12.10 -13.21
N ARG A 87 -4.17 12.56 -14.17
CA ARG A 87 -5.14 13.65 -13.92
C ARG A 87 -6.24 13.23 -12.97
N LYS A 88 -6.81 12.03 -13.16
CA LYS A 88 -7.80 11.51 -12.20
C LYS A 88 -7.15 11.18 -10.86
N SER A 89 -5.93 10.63 -10.86
CA SER A 89 -5.17 10.41 -9.62
C SER A 89 -5.04 11.71 -8.80
N ALA A 90 -4.54 12.79 -9.40
CA ALA A 90 -4.43 14.10 -8.75
C ALA A 90 -5.77 14.66 -8.30
N SER A 91 -6.85 14.45 -9.07
CA SER A 91 -8.19 14.89 -8.70
C SER A 91 -8.72 14.16 -7.45
N ILE A 92 -8.40 12.87 -7.27
CA ILE A 92 -8.80 12.13 -6.06
C ILE A 92 -8.04 12.64 -4.83
N TYR A 93 -6.74 12.91 -4.95
CA TYR A 93 -5.96 13.53 -3.86
C TYR A 93 -6.53 14.91 -3.50
N ALA A 94 -6.75 15.80 -4.47
CA ALA A 94 -7.32 17.12 -4.23
C ALA A 94 -8.71 17.06 -3.57
N ARG A 95 -9.53 16.07 -3.97
CA ARG A 95 -10.83 15.83 -3.34
C ARG A 95 -10.69 15.40 -1.88
N TYR A 96 -9.72 14.52 -1.59
CA TYR A 96 -9.43 14.12 -0.21
C TYR A 96 -8.99 15.33 0.63
N ASP A 97 -8.08 16.15 0.14
CA ASP A 97 -7.60 17.37 0.83
C ASP A 97 -8.76 18.34 1.12
N TYR A 98 -9.67 18.52 0.16
CA TYR A 98 -10.88 19.32 0.36
C TYR A 98 -11.76 18.76 1.49
N LEU A 99 -11.99 17.45 1.51
CA LEU A 99 -12.80 16.81 2.57
C LEU A 99 -12.15 16.90 3.94
N VAL A 100 -10.82 16.89 4.00
CA VAL A 100 -10.06 17.14 5.23
C VAL A 100 -10.22 18.58 5.69
N ALA A 101 -10.06 19.56 4.78
CA ALA A 101 -10.18 20.98 5.08
C ALA A 101 -11.59 21.39 5.56
N GLU A 102 -12.63 20.78 4.98
CA GLU A 102 -14.03 20.99 5.38
C GLU A 102 -14.43 20.19 6.63
N GLY A 103 -13.52 19.38 7.20
CA GLY A 103 -13.77 18.61 8.42
C GLY A 103 -14.63 17.36 8.22
N PHE A 104 -14.93 16.96 6.98
CA PHE A 104 -15.60 15.69 6.68
C PHE A 104 -14.71 14.47 6.96
N ILE A 105 -13.39 14.63 6.84
CA ILE A 105 -12.38 13.63 7.21
C ILE A 105 -11.46 14.23 8.27
N ARG A 106 -11.17 13.49 9.34
CA ARG A 106 -10.29 13.96 10.42
C ARG A 106 -8.83 14.09 9.94
N ALA A 107 -8.24 15.27 10.13
CA ALA A 107 -6.85 15.58 9.77
C ALA A 107 -5.82 15.18 10.85
N GLU A 108 -6.25 15.00 12.10
CA GLU A 108 -5.38 14.91 13.27
C GLU A 108 -4.76 13.52 13.46
N ASP A 109 -4.03 13.04 12.47
CA ASP A 109 -3.20 11.84 12.60
C ASP A 109 -1.76 12.13 12.16
N LYS A 110 -0.83 11.42 12.79
CA LYS A 110 0.62 11.60 12.55
C LYS A 110 1.18 10.65 11.50
N GLU A 111 0.35 9.77 10.93
CA GLU A 111 0.82 8.64 10.10
C GLU A 111 0.27 8.71 8.67
N PHE A 112 -1.04 8.66 8.52
CA PHE A 112 -1.75 8.61 7.26
C PHE A 112 -1.77 9.94 6.50
N THR A 113 -2.02 11.08 7.16
CA THR A 113 -2.06 12.38 6.46
C THR A 113 -0.69 12.73 5.84
N PRO A 114 0.44 12.65 6.56
CA PRO A 114 1.76 12.85 5.96
C PRO A 114 2.08 11.85 4.84
N LEU A 115 1.62 10.59 4.98
CA LEU A 115 1.77 9.57 3.95
C LEU A 115 1.03 9.96 2.65
N MET A 116 -0.20 10.46 2.75
CA MET A 116 -0.99 10.95 1.62
C MET A 116 -0.33 12.16 0.94
N GLU A 117 0.11 13.14 1.73
CA GLU A 117 0.80 14.34 1.23
C GLU A 117 2.09 13.98 0.48
N ARG A 118 2.85 13.01 1.01
CA ARG A 118 4.06 12.46 0.37
C ARG A 118 3.74 11.84 -0.98
N GLU A 119 2.70 11.01 -1.05
CA GLU A 119 2.28 10.33 -2.28
C GLU A 119 1.76 11.29 -3.33
N PHE A 120 0.97 12.30 -2.92
CA PHE A 120 0.48 13.32 -3.83
C PHE A 120 1.63 14.20 -4.35
N SER A 121 2.54 14.63 -3.47
CA SER A 121 3.73 15.38 -3.88
C SER A 121 4.58 14.61 -4.89
N ASN A 122 4.76 13.31 -4.67
CA ASN A 122 5.50 12.45 -5.60
C ASN A 122 4.83 12.37 -6.99
N LEU A 123 3.50 12.24 -7.03
CA LEU A 123 2.74 12.26 -8.27
C LEU A 123 2.95 13.58 -9.04
N LEU A 124 2.82 14.72 -8.35
CA LEU A 124 2.97 16.05 -8.95
C LEU A 124 4.39 16.29 -9.49
N GLU A 125 5.40 15.75 -8.82
CA GLU A 125 6.80 15.89 -9.22
C GLU A 125 7.16 15.04 -10.43
N LEU A 126 6.73 13.78 -10.45
CA LEU A 126 7.06 12.85 -11.52
C LEU A 126 6.25 13.10 -12.81
N HIS A 127 5.01 13.57 -12.67
CA HIS A 127 4.06 13.70 -13.78
C HIS A 127 3.62 15.15 -14.03
N ARG A 128 4.47 16.12 -13.68
CA ARG A 128 4.16 17.55 -13.84
C ARG A 128 3.69 17.91 -15.25
N LYS A 129 4.34 17.36 -16.28
CA LYS A 129 4.08 17.71 -17.69
C LYS A 129 2.68 17.26 -18.13
N GLU A 130 2.21 16.16 -17.59
CA GLU A 130 0.89 15.58 -17.87
C GLU A 130 -0.22 16.33 -17.12
N LEU A 131 0.11 16.88 -15.95
CA LEU A 131 -0.81 17.57 -15.04
C LEU A 131 -0.92 19.09 -15.29
N THR A 132 0.13 19.73 -15.82
CA THR A 132 0.16 21.17 -16.08
C THR A 132 0.28 21.47 -17.57
N SER A 133 -0.53 22.41 -18.08
CA SER A 133 -0.44 22.90 -19.47
C SER A 133 0.64 23.97 -19.67
N THR A 134 1.29 24.42 -18.60
CA THR A 134 2.30 25.48 -18.59
C THR A 134 3.45 25.11 -17.65
N GLU A 135 4.69 25.43 -18.03
CA GLU A 135 5.86 25.24 -17.18
C GLU A 135 5.80 26.17 -15.96
N THR A 136 5.14 25.72 -14.90
CA THR A 136 5.06 26.42 -13.63
C THR A 136 6.25 26.05 -12.74
N LYS A 137 6.78 27.05 -12.01
CA LYS A 137 7.94 26.90 -11.12
C LYS A 137 7.69 25.82 -10.07
N LYS A 138 8.75 25.07 -9.73
CA LYS A 138 8.77 24.04 -8.68
C LYS A 138 8.26 24.64 -7.36
N GLY A 139 7.11 24.16 -6.87
CA GLY A 139 6.72 24.36 -5.47
C GLY A 139 7.67 23.57 -4.54
N PRO A 140 7.65 23.85 -3.22
CA PRO A 140 8.42 23.08 -2.25
C PRO A 140 8.03 21.60 -2.33
N SER A 141 9.03 20.74 -2.43
CA SER A 141 8.88 19.29 -2.52
C SER A 141 8.97 18.69 -1.13
N LEU A 142 7.97 17.92 -0.71
CA LEU A 142 8.05 17.14 0.54
C LEU A 142 8.99 15.92 0.41
N ASN A 143 9.51 15.67 -0.80
CA ASN A 143 10.35 14.53 -1.14
C ASN A 143 11.80 14.91 -1.42
N SER A 144 12.14 16.20 -1.52
CA SER A 144 13.47 16.64 -1.98
C SER A 144 14.62 16.20 -1.07
N ASP A 145 14.31 15.95 0.20
CA ASP A 145 15.32 15.70 1.23
C ASP A 145 15.46 14.20 1.55
N PHE A 146 14.61 13.35 0.96
CA PHE A 146 14.67 11.91 1.16
C PHE A 146 15.35 11.21 -0.01
N GLU A 147 16.51 10.62 0.26
CA GLU A 147 17.17 9.67 -0.63
C GLU A 147 17.18 8.30 0.02
N GLY A 148 16.58 7.31 -0.64
CA GLY A 148 16.57 5.94 -0.14
C GLY A 148 15.43 5.08 -0.66
N THR A 149 15.12 4.06 0.13
CA THR A 149 14.06 3.09 -0.16
C THR A 149 12.84 3.37 0.72
N ARG A 150 11.69 3.65 0.11
CA ARG A 150 10.42 3.80 0.83
C ARG A 150 9.66 2.47 0.80
N LEU A 151 9.30 1.98 1.98
CA LEU A 151 8.43 0.82 2.14
C LEU A 151 7.04 1.29 2.56
N VAL A 152 6.01 0.77 1.92
CA VAL A 152 4.62 0.97 2.36
C VAL A 152 3.96 -0.38 2.56
N PHE A 153 3.45 -0.59 3.77
CA PHE A 153 2.73 -1.78 4.16
C PHE A 153 1.25 -1.46 4.22
N GLU A 154 0.42 -2.34 3.69
CA GLU A 154 -1.03 -2.22 3.70
C GLU A 154 -1.64 -3.57 4.03
N TRP A 155 -2.66 -3.59 4.88
CA TRP A 155 -3.39 -4.81 5.20
C TRP A 155 -4.86 -4.67 4.78
N ASN A 156 -5.45 -5.79 4.37
CA ASN A 156 -6.81 -5.79 3.84
C ASN A 156 -7.90 -5.78 4.94
N ASP A 157 -7.59 -6.34 6.12
CA ASP A 157 -8.48 -6.48 7.27
C ASP A 157 -7.93 -5.68 8.46
N SER A 158 -8.60 -4.59 8.85
CA SER A 158 -8.19 -3.69 9.94
C SER A 158 -8.10 -4.35 11.32
N GLU A 159 -8.65 -5.55 11.49
CA GLU A 159 -8.50 -6.31 12.74
C GLU A 159 -7.25 -7.21 12.75
N ALA A 160 -6.42 -7.19 11.70
CA ALA A 160 -5.17 -7.93 11.66
C ALA A 160 -4.14 -7.36 12.63
N GLU A 161 -3.70 -8.19 13.57
CA GLU A 161 -2.64 -7.86 14.53
C GLU A 161 -1.35 -8.59 14.16
N PHE A 162 -0.23 -7.87 14.16
CA PHE A 162 1.07 -8.38 13.77
C PHE A 162 2.20 -7.48 14.29
N GLN A 163 3.42 -8.01 14.29
CA GLN A 163 4.63 -7.25 14.54
C GLN A 163 5.50 -7.26 13.29
N LEU A 164 5.84 -6.09 12.76
CA LEU A 164 6.89 -5.92 11.75
C LEU A 164 8.23 -5.72 12.42
N GLN A 165 9.26 -6.37 11.89
CA GLN A 165 10.64 -6.18 12.32
C GLN A 165 11.50 -5.77 11.13
N PHE A 166 12.24 -4.69 11.30
CA PHE A 166 13.16 -4.15 10.32
C PHE A 166 14.58 -4.36 10.83
N VAL A 167 15.35 -5.23 10.17
CA VAL A 167 16.74 -5.52 10.52
C VAL A 167 17.66 -4.84 9.52
N ASN A 168 18.56 -4.00 10.01
CA ASN A 168 19.52 -3.30 9.18
C ASN A 168 20.77 -4.18 8.89
N PRO A 169 21.66 -3.76 7.97
CA PRO A 169 22.87 -4.50 7.60
C PRO A 169 23.87 -4.76 8.75
N ASN A 170 23.74 -4.03 9.87
CA ASN A 170 24.57 -4.19 11.06
C ASN A 170 23.88 -5.05 12.13
N ASP A 171 22.85 -5.82 11.74
CA ASP A 171 22.02 -6.67 12.60
C ASP A 171 21.31 -5.93 13.76
N LYS A 172 21.23 -4.59 13.71
CA LYS A 172 20.34 -3.82 14.59
C LYS A 172 18.94 -3.87 14.03
N TYR A 173 17.95 -3.96 14.91
CA TYR A 173 16.55 -4.04 14.50
C TYR A 173 15.66 -3.06 15.23
N TYR A 174 14.55 -2.74 14.56
CA TYR A 174 13.42 -2.01 15.11
C TYR A 174 12.16 -2.86 14.93
N ASN A 175 11.39 -3.02 16.01
CA ASN A 175 10.11 -3.70 15.97
C ASN A 175 8.98 -2.67 16.04
N TRP A 176 8.00 -2.79 15.16
CA TRP A 176 6.74 -2.06 15.25
C TRP A 176 5.61 -3.07 15.40
N GLU A 177 4.89 -2.98 16.52
CA GLU A 177 3.75 -3.84 16.80
C GLU A 177 2.43 -3.11 16.51
N HIS A 178 1.61 -3.72 15.67
CA HIS A 178 0.25 -3.32 15.38
C HIS A 178 -0.69 -4.30 16.09
N SER A 179 -1.07 -3.96 17.33
CA SER A 179 -2.00 -4.78 18.13
C SER A 179 -2.80 -3.89 19.08
N LEU A 180 -4.00 -4.33 19.45
CA LEU A 180 -4.81 -3.62 20.45
C LEU A 180 -4.11 -3.57 21.82
N LEU A 181 -3.29 -4.57 22.13
CA LEU A 181 -2.53 -4.65 23.37
C LEU A 181 -1.39 -3.61 23.42
N ALA A 182 -0.68 -3.41 22.30
CA ALA A 182 0.46 -2.51 22.22
C ALA A 182 0.06 -1.04 22.08
N ASP A 183 -0.93 -0.73 21.23
CA ASP A 183 -1.34 0.65 20.96
C ASP A 183 -2.85 0.76 20.66
N PRO A 184 -3.70 0.81 21.69
CA PRO A 184 -5.15 0.90 21.50
C PRO A 184 -5.60 2.23 20.87
N ASP A 185 -4.83 3.31 21.03
CA ASP A 185 -5.16 4.61 20.46
C ASP A 185 -4.91 4.66 18.95
N LEU A 186 -3.81 4.09 18.48
CA LEU A 186 -3.55 3.92 17.05
C LEU A 186 -4.68 3.12 16.39
N ILE A 187 -5.01 1.94 16.94
CA ILE A 187 -6.09 1.08 16.41
C ILE A 187 -7.42 1.84 16.38
N ARG A 188 -7.71 2.66 17.39
CA ARG A 188 -8.93 3.49 17.43
C ARG A 188 -8.90 4.56 16.34
N ILE A 189 -7.78 5.27 16.13
CA ILE A 189 -7.63 6.31 15.10
C ILE A 189 -7.79 5.71 13.70
N GLU A 190 -7.14 4.57 13.44
CA GLU A 190 -7.25 3.83 12.18
C GLU A 190 -8.69 3.46 11.84
N LYS A 191 -9.44 2.94 12.81
CA LYS A 191 -10.85 2.59 12.64
C LYS A 191 -11.73 3.81 12.40
N LEU A 192 -11.50 4.89 13.15
CA LEU A 192 -12.28 6.12 13.02
C LEU A 192 -12.05 6.80 11.67
N LYS A 193 -10.83 6.77 11.16
CA LYS A 193 -10.46 7.41 9.89
C LYS A 193 -10.61 6.48 8.67
N GLY A 194 -10.61 5.17 8.91
CA GLY A 194 -10.75 4.15 7.86
C GLY A 194 -9.47 3.97 7.05
N TYR A 195 -8.36 3.67 7.71
CA TYR A 195 -7.12 3.26 7.06
C TYR A 195 -6.44 2.08 7.75
N SER A 196 -5.55 1.42 7.01
CA SER A 196 -4.87 0.17 7.34
C SER A 196 -3.58 0.10 6.52
N CYS A 197 -2.73 1.11 6.69
CA CYS A 197 -1.43 1.20 6.05
C CYS A 197 -0.43 1.98 6.89
N LYS A 198 0.86 1.72 6.64
CA LYS A 198 1.98 2.40 7.27
C LYS A 198 3.15 2.52 6.32
N GLU A 199 3.89 3.63 6.41
CA GLU A 199 5.17 3.77 5.73
C GLU A 199 6.37 3.54 6.67
N TYR A 200 7.45 3.04 6.09
CA TYR A 200 8.76 2.94 6.71
C TYR A 200 9.81 3.44 5.72
N LEU A 201 10.59 4.43 6.13
CA LEU A 201 11.61 5.07 5.31
C LEU A 201 12.98 4.51 5.67
N ILE A 202 13.64 3.89 4.70
CA ILE A 202 15.05 3.51 4.80
C ILE A 202 15.85 4.61 4.11
N ASP A 203 16.40 5.54 4.90
CA ASP A 203 17.27 6.57 4.37
C ASP A 203 18.60 6.00 3.85
N GLY A 204 19.31 6.79 3.04
CA GLY A 204 20.58 6.41 2.43
C GLY A 204 21.76 6.31 3.39
N SER A 205 21.61 6.59 4.69
CA SER A 205 22.72 6.60 5.65
C SER A 205 23.26 5.20 5.94
N ILE A 206 22.41 4.18 5.85
CA ILE A 206 22.77 2.78 6.06
C ILE A 206 22.51 1.98 4.77
N THR A 207 23.56 1.79 4.00
CA THR A 207 23.56 1.00 2.77
C THR A 207 23.75 -0.49 3.09
N GLY A 208 23.18 -1.36 2.24
CA GLY A 208 23.26 -2.81 2.41
C GLY A 208 21.90 -3.49 2.39
N ASN A 209 21.90 -4.78 2.74
CA ASN A 209 20.69 -5.61 2.78
C ASN A 209 19.91 -5.38 4.07
N TRP A 210 18.73 -4.80 3.94
CA TRP A 210 17.73 -4.75 4.99
C TRP A 210 16.82 -5.97 4.92
N LYS A 211 16.45 -6.53 6.07
CA LYS A 211 15.50 -7.65 6.17
C LYS A 211 14.22 -7.15 6.82
N VAL A 212 13.08 -7.54 6.25
CA VAL A 212 11.77 -7.29 6.84
C VAL A 212 11.17 -8.63 7.25
N ASN A 213 10.89 -8.77 8.54
CA ASN A 213 10.22 -9.93 9.11
C ASN A 213 8.84 -9.54 9.63
N LEU A 214 7.97 -10.53 9.74
CA LEU A 214 6.66 -10.37 10.35
C LEU A 214 6.32 -11.55 11.27
N LYS A 215 5.76 -11.23 12.43
CA LYS A 215 5.10 -12.19 13.32
C LYS A 215 3.60 -11.88 13.35
N TYR A 216 2.76 -12.80 12.88
CA TYR A 216 1.30 -12.62 12.90
C TYR A 216 0.74 -12.99 14.28
N LEU A 217 -0.07 -12.10 14.86
CA LEU A 217 -0.67 -12.27 16.19
C LEU A 217 -2.14 -12.73 16.11
N GLY A 218 -2.78 -12.54 14.95
CA GLY A 218 -4.14 -13.01 14.68
C GLY A 218 -5.07 -11.89 14.25
N ASN A 219 -6.36 -12.18 14.27
CA ASN A 219 -7.44 -11.21 14.17
C ASN A 219 -8.69 -11.75 14.88
N LYS A 220 -9.69 -10.89 15.04
CA LYS A 220 -10.99 -11.25 15.64
C LYS A 220 -11.90 -12.04 14.70
N SER A 221 -11.71 -11.89 13.40
CA SER A 221 -12.55 -12.46 12.34
C SER A 221 -12.30 -13.95 12.10
N LEU A 222 -11.19 -14.51 12.63
CA LEU A 222 -10.72 -15.89 12.39
C LEU A 222 -10.58 -16.23 10.90
N THR A 223 -10.53 -15.21 10.05
CA THR A 223 -10.31 -15.34 8.61
C THR A 223 -8.89 -14.92 8.27
N PRO A 224 -8.29 -15.40 7.17
CA PRO A 224 -6.99 -14.93 6.76
C PRO A 224 -6.96 -13.42 6.49
N ALA A 225 -5.86 -12.78 6.86
CA ALA A 225 -5.52 -11.43 6.42
C ALA A 225 -4.41 -11.49 5.37
N TYR A 226 -4.29 -10.45 4.56
CA TYR A 226 -3.25 -10.28 3.55
C TYR A 226 -2.54 -8.96 3.83
N LEU A 227 -1.21 -9.04 3.84
CA LEU A 227 -0.33 -7.87 3.90
C LEU A 227 0.28 -7.66 2.51
N LYS A 228 0.10 -6.48 1.96
CA LYS A 228 0.83 -5.99 0.78
C LYS A 228 2.00 -5.13 1.25
N ALA A 229 3.17 -5.36 0.70
CA ALA A 229 4.32 -4.47 0.80
C ALA A 229 4.63 -3.90 -0.58
N THR A 230 4.62 -2.56 -0.68
CA THR A 230 5.09 -1.84 -1.86
C THR A 230 6.45 -1.25 -1.55
N ILE A 231 7.46 -1.63 -2.34
CA ILE A 231 8.85 -1.22 -2.18
C ILE A 231 9.14 -0.21 -3.28
N TYR A 232 9.35 1.05 -2.92
CA TYR A 232 9.76 2.10 -3.85
C TYR A 232 11.27 2.30 -3.76
N HIS A 233 11.98 2.04 -4.85
CA HIS A 233 13.39 2.36 -4.99
C HIS A 233 13.56 3.70 -5.67
N ASN A 234 14.58 4.46 -5.27
CA ASN A 234 14.87 5.80 -5.78
C ASN A 234 13.62 6.70 -5.74
N PHE A 235 12.88 6.63 -4.63
CA PHE A 235 11.60 7.32 -4.45
C PHE A 235 11.76 8.84 -4.68
N GLY A 236 10.81 9.47 -5.37
CA GLY A 236 10.90 10.90 -5.73
C GLY A 236 11.77 11.21 -6.96
N SER A 237 12.58 10.26 -7.46
CA SER A 237 13.43 10.48 -8.64
C SER A 237 12.76 10.04 -9.93
N LYS A 238 13.25 10.53 -11.08
CA LYS A 238 12.84 10.04 -12.42
C LYS A 238 13.11 8.55 -12.63
N SER A 239 14.05 7.97 -11.87
CA SER A 239 14.39 6.54 -11.91
C SER A 239 13.60 5.71 -10.90
N GLN A 240 12.58 6.32 -10.26
CA GLN A 240 11.73 5.63 -9.31
C GLN A 240 11.13 4.39 -9.96
N ARG A 241 11.26 3.26 -9.26
CA ARG A 241 10.58 2.01 -9.60
C ARG A 241 9.94 1.44 -8.36
N LYS A 242 8.88 0.64 -8.55
CA LYS A 242 8.21 -0.03 -7.45
C LYS A 242 8.11 -1.54 -7.66
N GLU A 243 8.17 -2.27 -6.57
CA GLU A 243 7.87 -3.70 -6.51
C GLU A 243 6.73 -3.94 -5.54
N VAL A 244 5.82 -4.86 -5.86
CA VAL A 244 4.70 -5.23 -4.98
C VAL A 244 4.87 -6.68 -4.55
N LYS A 245 4.76 -6.93 -3.25
CA LYS A 245 4.78 -8.26 -2.65
C LYS A 245 3.54 -8.44 -1.78
N VAL A 246 2.94 -9.63 -1.79
CA VAL A 246 1.74 -9.93 -1.00
C VAL A 246 1.95 -11.20 -0.20
N PHE A 247 1.58 -11.14 1.07
CA PHE A 247 1.78 -12.21 2.03
C PHE A 247 0.45 -12.53 2.71
N LYS A 248 0.08 -13.81 2.69
CA LYS A 248 -1.09 -14.29 3.42
C LYS A 248 -0.70 -14.56 4.87
N LEU A 249 -1.34 -13.86 5.80
CA LEU A 249 -1.11 -13.99 7.23
C LEU A 249 -2.02 -15.11 7.78
N GLN A 250 -1.43 -16.24 8.16
CA GLN A 250 -2.18 -17.40 8.69
C GLN A 250 -1.54 -18.01 9.93
N LEU A 251 -0.23 -18.28 9.89
CA LEU A 251 0.44 -18.98 10.98
C LEU A 251 0.73 -18.01 12.12
N LYS A 252 -0.01 -18.18 13.22
CA LYS A 252 0.15 -17.34 14.42
C LYS A 252 1.45 -17.64 15.14
N ASP A 253 2.01 -16.61 15.74
CA ASP A 253 3.17 -16.67 16.63
C ASP A 253 4.47 -17.18 16.02
N VAL A 254 4.56 -17.25 14.69
CA VAL A 254 5.78 -17.61 13.97
C VAL A 254 6.37 -16.37 13.31
N ASN A 255 7.64 -16.10 13.60
CA ASN A 255 8.39 -15.05 12.93
C ASN A 255 8.81 -15.53 11.53
N GLN A 256 8.45 -14.77 10.50
CA GLN A 256 8.71 -15.12 9.10
C GLN A 256 9.48 -13.99 8.42
N GLU A 257 10.57 -14.31 7.72
CA GLU A 257 11.20 -13.35 6.81
C GLU A 257 10.27 -13.12 5.63
N LEU A 258 9.81 -11.89 5.43
CA LEU A 258 8.94 -11.54 4.30
C LEU A 258 9.77 -11.31 3.05
N PHE A 259 10.77 -10.43 3.15
CA PHE A 259 11.67 -10.10 2.04
C PHE A 259 12.93 -9.39 2.53
N LYS A 260 13.91 -9.32 1.63
CA LYS A 260 15.10 -8.47 1.77
C LYS A 260 15.03 -7.35 0.75
N VAL A 261 15.59 -6.20 1.10
CA VAL A 261 15.69 -5.06 0.20
C VAL A 261 17.11 -4.49 0.28
N GLN A 262 17.74 -4.35 -0.89
CA GLN A 262 19.05 -3.71 -0.99
C GLN A 262 18.83 -2.18 -0.99
N ASN A 263 19.36 -1.51 0.04
CA ASN A 263 19.42 -0.06 0.09
C ASN A 263 20.77 0.40 -0.48
N SER A 264 20.72 1.21 -1.53
CA SER A 264 21.91 1.74 -2.20
C SER A 264 21.71 3.22 -2.48
N LEU A 265 22.74 4.03 -2.26
CA LEU A 265 22.76 5.40 -2.76
C LEU A 265 22.78 5.35 -4.28
N SER A 266 21.80 5.98 -4.92
CA SER A 266 21.88 6.25 -6.35
C SER A 266 22.98 7.28 -6.57
N LEU A 267 24.11 6.87 -7.15
CA LEU A 267 25.08 7.82 -7.70
C LEU A 267 24.40 8.57 -8.83
N VAL A 268 23.87 9.76 -8.54
CA VAL A 268 23.41 10.67 -9.57
C VAL A 268 24.68 11.20 -10.25
N SER A 269 25.03 10.63 -11.39
CA SER A 269 26.00 11.26 -12.30
C SER A 269 25.37 12.56 -12.79
N ASN A 270 25.96 13.68 -12.38
CA ASN A 270 25.63 15.04 -12.83
C ASN A 270 25.61 15.17 -14.36
#